data_AF-A0A820QYK1-F1
#
_entry.id   AF-A0A820QYK1-F1
#
_cell.length_a   1.000
_cell.length_b   1.000
_cell.length_c   1.000
_cell.angle_alpha   90.00
_cell.angle_beta   90.00
_cell.angle_gamma   90.00
#
_symmetry.space_group_name_H-M   'P 1'
#
loop_
_entity.id
_entity.type
_entity.pdbx_description
1 polymer ?
#
loop_
_entity_poly.entity_id
_entity_poly.type
_entity_poly.pdbx_seq_one_letter_code
_entity_poly.pdbx_strand_id
1 'polypeptide(L)'
;PEFISKPTDTTVKQGETATIQCEIDALPLPKITLLRDGKPLTPKDGIEQTFDASTRRLTITAKNARVDQSGPITCKLENPIGSTETSFKLNVTAAPTISKGLTDQECLLGKELRLTIVLAASPQPTVKWFKDNVELKNVGTKVNDDTYELVIPN
;
A
#
# COMPACT_ATOMS: atom_id res chain seq x y z
N PRO A 1 20.11 20.15 11.77
CA PRO A 1 19.64 18.76 12.00
C PRO A 1 20.12 17.90 10.83
N GLU A 2 20.47 16.64 11.09
CA GLU A 2 20.99 15.72 10.09
C GLU A 2 20.47 14.29 10.29
N PHE A 3 20.42 13.53 9.20
CA PHE A 3 20.17 12.09 9.23
C PHE A 3 21.51 11.36 9.24
N ILE A 4 21.83 10.71 10.35
CA ILE A 4 23.01 9.85 10.51
C ILE A 4 22.81 8.55 9.72
N SER A 5 21.60 8.02 9.75
CA SER A 5 21.16 6.95 8.86
C SER A 5 19.83 7.32 8.22
N LYS A 6 19.60 6.82 7.01
CA LYS A 6 18.35 7.04 6.28
C LYS A 6 17.34 5.95 6.64
N PRO A 7 16.05 6.29 6.78
CA PRO A 7 15.00 5.29 6.86
C PRO A 7 15.00 4.45 5.58
N THR A 8 14.75 3.15 5.70
CA THR A 8 14.74 2.22 4.58
C THR A 8 13.34 1.91 4.11
N ASP A 9 13.19 1.67 2.81
CA ASP A 9 11.97 1.14 2.23
C ASP A 9 11.56 -0.14 2.96
N THR A 10 10.28 -0.25 3.28
CA THR A 10 9.75 -1.34 4.10
C THR A 10 8.51 -1.92 3.46
N THR A 11 8.47 -3.24 3.36
CA THR A 11 7.31 -3.99 2.89
C THR A 11 6.69 -4.74 4.05
N VAL A 12 5.38 -4.62 4.21
CA VAL A 12 4.59 -5.24 5.29
C VAL A 12 3.30 -5.82 4.73
N LYS A 13 2.74 -6.86 5.33
CA LYS A 13 1.42 -7.35 4.92
C LYS A 13 0.32 -6.49 5.55
N GLN A 14 -0.82 -6.40 4.86
CA GLN A 14 -2.00 -5.73 5.39
C GLN A 14 -2.38 -6.31 6.76
N GLY A 15 -2.67 -5.44 7.71
CA GLY A 15 -3.01 -5.79 9.09
C GLY A 15 -1.81 -6.00 10.03
N GLU A 16 -0.60 -6.14 9.49
CA GLU A 16 0.63 -6.27 10.30
C GLU A 16 1.19 -4.88 10.69
N THR A 17 2.25 -4.87 11.49
CA THR A 17 2.93 -3.64 11.92
C THR A 17 4.23 -3.44 11.16
N ALA A 18 4.37 -2.31 10.47
CA ALA A 18 5.65 -1.89 9.91
C ALA A 18 6.40 -1.03 10.93
N THR A 19 7.71 -1.26 11.07
CA THR A 19 8.61 -0.45 11.89
C THR A 19 9.80 -0.03 11.05
N ILE A 20 9.99 1.28 10.91
CA ILE A 20 11.09 1.90 10.17
C ILE A 20 11.92 2.68 11.17
N GLN A 21 13.24 2.52 11.11
CA GLN A 21 14.16 3.19 12.04
C GLN A 21 15.22 3.97 11.28
N CYS A 22 15.60 5.10 11.85
CA CYS A 22 16.74 5.89 11.42
C CYS A 22 17.34 6.63 12.60
N GLU A 23 18.58 7.05 12.45
CA GLU A 23 19.31 7.83 13.44
C GLU A 23 19.40 9.28 12.97
N ILE A 24 19.15 10.20 13.88
CA ILE A 24 19.17 11.65 13.60
C ILE A 24 20.00 12.36 14.66
N ASP A 25 20.74 13.39 14.25
CA ASP A 25 21.45 14.26 15.18
C ASP A 25 21.03 15.72 14.97
N ALA A 26 20.85 16.45 16.08
CA ALA A 26 20.33 17.80 16.06
C ALA A 26 20.46 18.49 17.42
N LEU A 27 21.09 19.66 17.40
CA LEU A 27 21.14 20.58 18.52
C LEU A 27 20.78 21.99 18.01
N PRO A 28 19.70 22.64 18.52
CA PRO A 28 18.66 22.11 19.41
C PRO A 28 17.88 20.92 18.81
N LEU A 29 17.14 20.18 19.66
CA LEU A 29 16.31 19.06 19.23
C LEU A 29 15.33 19.49 18.11
N PRO A 30 15.12 18.66 17.07
CA PRO A 30 14.35 19.05 15.92
C PRO A 30 12.87 18.72 16.11
N LYS A 31 12.00 19.51 15.47
CA LYS A 31 10.64 19.10 15.17
C LYS A 31 10.68 18.07 14.04
N ILE A 32 10.06 16.92 14.27
CA ILE A 32 9.99 15.81 13.30
C ILE A 32 8.59 15.80 12.69
N THR A 33 8.52 15.95 11.37
CA THR A 33 7.26 15.94 10.62
C THR A 33 7.34 14.88 9.53
N LEU A 34 6.38 13.96 9.50
CA LEU A 34 6.19 13.04 8.38
C LEU A 34 5.23 13.68 7.38
N LEU A 35 5.54 13.58 6.10
CA LEU A 35 4.74 14.13 5.02
C LEU A 35 4.41 13.06 3.98
N ARG A 36 3.21 13.13 3.42
CA ARG A 36 2.78 12.41 2.22
C ARG A 36 2.24 13.43 1.23
N ASP A 37 2.76 13.41 0.01
CA ASP A 37 2.40 14.35 -1.06
C ASP A 37 2.49 15.83 -0.60
N GLY A 38 3.55 16.14 0.16
CA GLY A 38 3.80 17.48 0.71
C GLY A 38 2.89 17.89 1.88
N LYS A 39 1.96 17.04 2.31
CA LYS A 39 1.05 17.30 3.43
C LYS A 39 1.49 16.57 4.69
N PRO A 40 1.49 17.21 5.86
CA PRO A 40 1.80 16.54 7.13
C PRO A 40 0.83 15.40 7.42
N LEU A 41 1.39 14.25 7.83
CA LEU A 41 0.61 13.15 8.38
C LEU A 41 0.12 13.49 9.78
N THR A 42 -1.06 12.96 10.10
CA THR A 42 -1.75 13.10 11.38
C THR A 42 -1.94 11.72 12.01
N PRO A 43 -2.32 11.62 13.30
CA PRO A 43 -2.65 10.33 13.91
C PRO A 43 -3.73 9.53 13.15
N LYS A 44 -4.63 10.21 12.42
CA LYS A 44 -5.67 9.56 11.61
C LYS A 44 -5.13 8.79 10.41
N ASP A 45 -3.92 9.13 9.97
CA ASP A 45 -3.25 8.42 8.88
C ASP A 45 -2.73 7.05 9.34
N GLY A 46 -2.72 6.77 10.65
CA GLY A 46 -2.30 5.48 11.22
C GLY A 46 -0.80 5.25 11.15
N ILE A 47 -0.02 6.33 11.03
CA ILE A 47 1.44 6.33 11.03
C ILE A 47 1.89 7.24 12.18
N GLU A 48 2.70 6.69 13.08
CA GLU A 48 3.18 7.37 14.28
C GLU A 48 4.71 7.46 14.24
N GLN A 49 5.28 8.50 14.86
CA GLN A 49 6.72 8.59 15.09
C GLN A 49 7.07 8.80 16.57
N THR A 50 8.16 8.21 17.01
CA THR A 50 8.78 8.43 18.32
C THR A 50 10.26 8.68 18.16
N PHE A 51 10.80 9.61 18.95
CA PHE A 51 12.22 9.93 18.94
C PHE A 51 12.80 9.80 20.33
N ASP A 52 13.84 8.98 20.46
CA ASP A 52 14.64 8.84 21.65
C ASP A 52 15.95 9.60 21.47
N ALA A 53 16.06 10.75 22.13
CA ALA A 53 17.23 11.62 22.05
C ALA A 53 18.49 10.98 22.67
N SER A 54 18.35 10.05 23.62
CA SER A 54 19.50 9.40 24.28
C SER A 54 20.20 8.41 23.34
N THR A 55 19.42 7.73 22.50
CA THR A 55 19.91 6.77 21.50
C THR A 55 19.95 7.35 20.09
N ARG A 56 19.56 8.63 19.92
CA ARG A 56 19.44 9.32 18.62
C ARG A 56 18.49 8.62 17.64
N ARG A 57 17.61 7.76 18.13
CA ARG A 57 16.82 6.86 17.31
C ARG A 57 15.41 7.40 17.07
N LEU A 58 15.09 7.64 15.80
CA LEU A 58 13.75 7.91 15.32
C LEU A 58 13.12 6.59 14.85
N THR A 59 11.99 6.23 15.45
CA THR A 59 11.16 5.08 15.05
C THR A 59 9.86 5.58 14.44
N ILE A 60 9.52 5.09 13.25
CA ILE A 60 8.27 5.34 12.55
C ILE A 60 7.51 4.02 12.48
N THR A 61 6.26 4.02 12.90
CA THR A 61 5.45 2.80 13.01
C THR A 61 4.12 2.98 12.30
N ALA A 62 3.76 2.02 11.46
CA ALA A 62 2.40 1.89 10.92
C ALA A 62 1.78 0.62 11.51
N LYS A 63 0.90 0.78 12.50
CA LYS A 63 0.16 -0.33 13.13
C LYS A 63 -1.05 -0.68 12.28
N ASN A 64 -1.38 -1.96 12.18
CA ASN A 64 -2.51 -2.45 11.39
C ASN A 64 -2.47 -1.88 9.96
N ALA A 65 -1.37 -2.14 9.26
CA ALA A 65 -1.04 -1.51 7.99
C ALA A 65 -2.17 -1.69 6.96
N ARG A 66 -2.50 -0.61 6.26
CA ARG A 66 -3.57 -0.54 5.26
C ARG A 66 -3.00 -0.31 3.87
N VAL A 67 -3.62 -0.88 2.85
CA VAL A 67 -3.13 -0.77 1.46
C VAL A 67 -3.05 0.69 0.99
N ASP A 68 -4.00 1.52 1.40
CA ASP A 68 -4.05 2.97 1.12
C ASP A 68 -2.91 3.77 1.77
N GLN A 69 -2.17 3.19 2.72
CA GLN A 69 -0.97 3.78 3.30
C GLN A 69 0.28 3.51 2.46
N SER A 70 0.20 2.70 1.41
CA SER A 70 1.34 2.43 0.53
C SER A 70 1.76 3.68 -0.22
N GLY A 71 3.07 3.93 -0.29
CA GLY A 71 3.61 5.07 -1.02
C GLY A 71 4.83 5.69 -0.38
N PRO A 72 5.37 6.75 -1.00
CA PRO A 72 6.47 7.52 -0.45
C PRO A 72 6.02 8.30 0.78
N ILE A 73 6.90 8.36 1.78
CA ILE A 73 6.77 9.19 2.97
C ILE A 73 8.06 9.99 3.09
N THR A 74 7.93 11.29 3.32
CA THR A 74 9.06 12.19 3.56
C THR A 74 9.15 12.49 5.05
N CYS A 75 10.31 12.27 5.64
CA CYS A 75 10.63 12.67 7.01
C CYS A 75 11.40 13.98 6.96
N LYS A 76 10.81 15.05 7.52
CA LYS A 76 11.43 16.38 7.63
C LYS A 76 11.81 16.66 9.07
N LEU A 77 13.06 17.10 9.26
CA LEU A 77 13.62 17.58 10.52
C LEU A 77 13.80 19.09 10.43
N GLU A 78 13.34 19.83 11.43
CA GLU A 78 13.44 21.30 11.45
C GLU A 78 13.79 21.80 12.85
N ASN A 79 14.80 22.67 12.95
CA ASN A 79 15.14 23.41 14.17
C ASN A 79 15.56 24.86 13.80
N PRO A 80 15.82 25.75 14.77
CA PRO A 80 16.20 27.14 14.48
C PRO A 80 17.47 27.32 13.65
N ILE A 81 18.33 26.29 13.58
CA ILE A 81 19.58 26.33 12.81
C ILE A 81 19.35 25.92 11.36
N GLY A 82 18.30 25.13 11.08
CA GLY A 82 17.92 24.78 9.71
C GLY A 82 17.02 23.55 9.62
N SER A 83 16.84 23.06 8.40
CA SER A 83 16.01 21.90 8.08
C SER A 83 16.68 20.93 7.12
N THR A 84 16.33 19.66 7.22
CA THR A 84 16.71 18.61 6.26
C THR A 84 15.56 17.64 6.10
N GLU A 85 15.52 16.91 4.99
CA GLU A 85 14.52 15.88 4.73
C GLU A 85 15.10 14.67 4.02
N THR A 86 14.42 13.53 4.17
CA THR A 86 14.70 12.29 3.45
C THR A 86 13.39 11.56 3.20
N SER A 87 13.34 10.70 2.19
CA SER A 87 12.14 9.92 1.88
C SER A 87 12.43 8.42 1.92
N PHE A 88 11.39 7.64 2.22
CA PHE A 88 11.37 6.18 2.14
C PHE A 88 9.99 5.73 1.65
N LYS A 89 9.88 4.49 1.19
CA LYS A 89 8.63 3.91 0.72
C LYS A 89 8.08 2.89 1.70
N LEU A 90 6.83 3.06 2.10
CA LEU A 90 6.05 2.01 2.76
C LEU A 90 5.28 1.25 1.69
N ASN A 91 5.46 -0.07 1.61
CA ASN A 91 4.71 -0.94 0.71
C ASN A 91 3.84 -1.89 1.55
N VAL A 92 2.51 -1.78 1.43
CA VAL A 92 1.58 -2.69 2.12
C VAL A 92 1.01 -3.67 1.11
N THR A 93 1.29 -4.95 1.30
CA THR A 93 0.86 -6.03 0.41
C THR A 93 -0.35 -6.76 0.97
N ALA A 94 -1.25 -7.18 0.11
CA ALA A 94 -2.45 -7.94 0.46
C ALA A 94 -2.59 -9.13 -0.49
N ALA A 95 -2.77 -10.32 0.08
CA ALA A 95 -2.99 -11.53 -0.71
C ALA A 95 -4.32 -11.43 -1.46
N PRO A 96 -4.40 -11.91 -2.72
CA PRO A 96 -5.64 -11.91 -3.48
C PRO A 96 -6.76 -12.63 -2.74
N THR A 97 -7.85 -11.91 -2.50
CA THR A 97 -9.06 -12.46 -1.87
C THR A 97 -10.26 -12.09 -2.72
N ILE A 98 -11.11 -13.07 -3.06
CA ILE A 98 -12.36 -12.83 -3.77
C ILE A 98 -13.35 -12.21 -2.80
N SER A 99 -13.58 -10.90 -2.92
CA SER A 99 -14.55 -10.18 -2.09
C SER A 99 -15.97 -10.34 -2.62
N LYS A 100 -16.13 -10.45 -3.95
CA LYS A 100 -17.38 -10.83 -4.60
C LYS A 100 -17.10 -11.91 -5.64
N GLY A 101 -17.65 -13.10 -5.39
CA GLY A 101 -17.51 -14.26 -6.27
C GLY A 101 -18.41 -14.20 -7.50
N LEU A 102 -18.23 -15.21 -8.35
CA LEU A 102 -19.12 -15.46 -9.48
C LEU A 102 -20.54 -15.72 -8.99
N THR A 103 -21.51 -15.21 -9.74
CA THR A 103 -22.93 -15.54 -9.58
C THR A 103 -23.43 -16.24 -10.82
N ASP A 104 -24.36 -17.18 -10.65
CA ASP A 104 -25.01 -17.83 -11.77
C ASP A 104 -25.71 -16.79 -12.64
N GLN A 105 -25.60 -16.94 -13.95
CA GLN A 105 -26.21 -16.06 -14.94
C GLN A 105 -26.89 -16.91 -16.01
N GLU A 106 -28.11 -16.53 -16.37
CA GLU A 106 -28.79 -17.05 -17.54
C GLU A 106 -28.51 -16.12 -18.72
N CYS A 107 -28.17 -16.70 -19.88
CA CYS A 107 -27.97 -15.94 -21.10
C CYS A 107 -28.62 -16.63 -22.29
N LEU A 108 -29.01 -15.84 -23.28
CA LEU A 108 -29.55 -16.36 -24.54
C LEU A 108 -28.42 -16.95 -25.37
N LEU A 109 -28.71 -18.06 -26.05
CA LEU A 109 -27.78 -18.69 -26.98
C LEU A 109 -27.32 -17.68 -28.04
N GLY A 110 -26.01 -17.65 -28.30
CA GLY A 110 -25.40 -16.73 -29.28
C GLY A 110 -25.38 -15.26 -28.84
N LYS A 111 -25.66 -14.98 -27.56
CA LYS A 111 -25.39 -13.68 -26.94
C LYS A 111 -24.14 -13.76 -26.08
N GLU A 112 -23.47 -12.62 -25.98
CA GLU A 112 -22.30 -12.45 -25.12
C GLU A 112 -22.68 -12.64 -23.65
N LEU A 113 -21.87 -13.41 -22.91
CA LEU A 113 -22.00 -13.59 -21.47
C LEU A 113 -20.90 -12.79 -20.75
N ARG A 114 -21.31 -12.06 -19.71
CA ARG A 114 -20.42 -11.27 -18.85
C ARG A 114 -20.50 -11.82 -17.43
N LEU A 115 -19.38 -12.27 -16.90
CA LEU A 115 -19.26 -12.71 -15.51
C LEU A 115 -18.25 -11.83 -14.79
N THR A 116 -18.55 -11.43 -13.55
CA THR A 116 -17.72 -10.47 -12.81
C THR A 116 -17.32 -11.05 -11.46
N ILE A 117 -16.06 -10.82 -11.08
CA ILE A 117 -15.56 -10.99 -9.71
C ILE A 117 -14.96 -9.68 -9.21
N VAL A 118 -14.94 -9.50 -7.90
CA VAL A 118 -14.20 -8.42 -7.26
C VAL A 118 -13.09 -9.03 -6.39
N LEU A 119 -11.87 -8.53 -6.54
CA LEU A 119 -10.67 -9.01 -5.87
C LEU A 119 -10.05 -7.91 -5.01
N ALA A 120 -9.89 -8.16 -3.71
CA ALA A 120 -9.02 -7.36 -2.86
C ALA A 120 -7.58 -7.90 -2.95
N ALA A 121 -6.64 -7.11 -3.47
CA ALA A 121 -5.24 -7.50 -3.60
C ALA A 121 -4.29 -6.30 -3.74
N SER A 122 -3.06 -6.45 -3.25
CA SER A 122 -1.97 -5.50 -3.49
C SER A 122 -0.64 -6.25 -3.55
N PRO A 123 0.07 -6.26 -4.71
CA PRO A 123 -0.32 -5.67 -5.99
C PRO A 123 -1.51 -6.40 -6.65
N GLN A 124 -2.07 -5.81 -7.71
CA GLN A 124 -3.14 -6.43 -8.49
C GLN A 124 -2.65 -7.73 -9.16
N PRO A 125 -3.38 -8.86 -9.01
CA PRO A 125 -3.02 -10.14 -9.57
C PRO A 125 -3.43 -10.25 -11.05
N THR A 126 -2.85 -11.24 -11.73
CA THR A 126 -3.38 -11.77 -12.98
C THR A 126 -4.49 -12.78 -12.68
N VAL A 127 -5.62 -12.67 -13.38
CA VAL A 127 -6.76 -13.60 -13.25
C VAL A 127 -6.78 -14.60 -14.39
N LYS A 128 -7.14 -15.85 -14.07
CA LYS A 128 -7.38 -16.93 -15.03
C LYS A 128 -8.77 -17.50 -14.78
N TRP A 129 -9.48 -17.83 -15.86
CA TRP A 129 -10.83 -18.35 -15.81
C TRP A 129 -10.85 -19.82 -16.18
N PHE A 130 -11.69 -20.60 -15.51
CA PHE A 130 -11.80 -22.05 -15.73
C PHE A 130 -13.26 -22.43 -15.94
N LYS A 131 -13.49 -23.35 -16.89
CA LYS A 131 -14.76 -24.05 -17.06
C LYS A 131 -14.48 -25.53 -17.01
N ASP A 132 -15.17 -26.26 -16.13
CA ASP A 132 -14.99 -27.71 -15.95
C ASP A 132 -13.52 -28.10 -15.75
N ASN A 133 -12.79 -27.32 -14.94
CA ASN A 133 -11.34 -27.43 -14.68
C ASN A 133 -10.41 -27.21 -15.88
N VAL A 134 -10.92 -26.70 -17.01
CA VAL A 134 -10.12 -26.32 -18.18
C VAL A 134 -9.96 -24.80 -18.23
N GLU A 135 -8.72 -24.33 -18.32
CA GLU A 135 -8.41 -22.90 -18.47
C GLU A 135 -8.98 -22.35 -19.78
N LEU A 136 -9.76 -21.27 -19.69
CA LEU A 136 -10.28 -20.53 -20.83
C LEU A 136 -9.19 -19.59 -21.34
N LYS A 137 -8.54 -19.94 -22.46
CA LYS A 137 -7.42 -19.15 -23.02
C LYS A 137 -7.82 -18.01 -23.96
N ASN A 138 -9.00 -18.10 -24.59
CA ASN A 138 -9.45 -17.19 -25.65
C ASN A 138 -10.61 -16.30 -25.19
N VAL A 139 -10.59 -15.86 -23.94
CA VAL A 139 -11.64 -15.03 -23.35
C VAL A 139 -11.10 -13.64 -23.03
N GLY A 140 -11.95 -12.62 -23.16
CA GLY A 140 -11.60 -11.26 -22.75
C GLY A 140 -11.65 -11.16 -21.23
N THR A 141 -10.61 -10.61 -20.60
CA THR A 141 -10.66 -10.16 -19.21
C THR A 141 -10.56 -8.64 -19.20
N LYS A 142 -11.65 -7.95 -18.83
CA LYS A 142 -11.59 -6.50 -18.57
C LYS A 142 -11.30 -6.29 -17.09
N VAL A 143 -10.36 -5.39 -16.80
CA VAL A 143 -9.99 -5.03 -15.43
C VAL A 143 -10.35 -3.57 -15.20
N ASN A 144 -11.10 -3.30 -14.14
CA ASN A 144 -11.41 -1.97 -13.67
C ASN A 144 -11.20 -1.91 -12.15
N ASP A 145 -10.06 -1.35 -11.75
CA ASP A 145 -9.61 -1.31 -10.34
C ASP A 145 -9.59 -2.71 -9.69
N ASP A 146 -10.51 -3.00 -8.77
CA ASP A 146 -10.66 -4.27 -8.09
C ASP A 146 -11.60 -5.27 -8.82
N THR A 147 -12.23 -4.83 -9.90
CA THR A 147 -13.27 -5.57 -10.62
C THR A 147 -12.72 -6.22 -11.89
N TYR A 148 -12.91 -7.54 -12.01
CA TYR A 148 -12.47 -8.35 -13.13
C TYR A 148 -13.67 -8.98 -13.84
N GLU A 149 -13.81 -8.71 -15.12
CA GLU A 149 -14.93 -9.18 -15.95
C GLU A 149 -14.43 -10.19 -17.00
N LEU A 150 -14.95 -11.41 -16.94
CA LEU A 150 -14.89 -12.39 -18.01
C LEU A 150 -15.93 -12.07 -19.08
N VAL A 151 -15.49 -11.93 -20.32
CA VAL A 151 -16.35 -11.79 -21.49
C VAL A 151 -16.23 -13.04 -22.35
N ILE A 152 -17.33 -13.79 -22.45
CA ILE A 152 -17.45 -14.91 -23.38
C ILE A 152 -18.21 -14.40 -24.61
N PRO A 153 -17.54 -14.32 -25.78
CA PRO A 153 -18.18 -13.86 -26.99
C PRO A 153 -19.22 -14.86 -27.51
N ASN A 154 -20.04 -14.37 -28.42
CA ASN A 154 -21.00 -15.13 -29.21
C ASN A 154 -20.37 -16.13 -30.18
#